data_AF-A0A4Y2DBK5-F1
#
_entry.id   AF-A0A4Y2DBK5-F1
#
_cell.length_a   1.000
_cell.length_b   1.000
_cell.length_c   1.000
_cell.angle_alpha   90.00
_cell.angle_beta   90.00
_cell.angle_gamma   90.00
#
_symmetry.space_group_name_H-M   'P 1'
#
loop_
_entity.id
_entity.type
_entity.pdbx_description
1 polymer ?
#
loop_
_entity_poly.entity_id
_entity_poly.type
_entity_poly.pdbx_seq_one_letter_code
_entity_poly.pdbx_strand_id
1 'polypeptide(L)'
;MIDLFKYDVTEPPITADLTVEELKSIAENGSIKDLQFYKFPCHTQSVGHCVKLVTEAASTFCLSHDRDSFIRNTMASQAIMPSFEHKANCKMV
;
A
#
# COMPACT_ATOMS: atom_id res chain seq x y z
N MET A 1 -4.62 -15.94 17.49
CA MET A 1 -5.56 -16.10 16.37
C MET A 1 -6.43 -14.85 16.35
N ILE A 2 -6.35 -14.04 15.30
CA ILE A 2 -7.13 -12.79 15.23
C ILE A 2 -8.56 -13.18 14.85
N ASP A 3 -9.52 -12.76 15.66
CA ASP A 3 -10.94 -13.04 15.47
C ASP A 3 -11.52 -12.06 14.44
N LEU A 4 -11.63 -12.53 13.19
CA LEU A 4 -12.07 -11.71 12.05
C LEU A 4 -13.57 -11.34 12.12
N PHE A 5 -14.33 -11.98 13.01
CA PHE A 5 -15.77 -11.75 13.18
C PHE A 5 -16.11 -10.65 14.18
N LYS A 6 -15.10 -10.09 14.85
CA LYS A 6 -15.24 -9.02 15.84
C LYS A 6 -15.06 -7.60 15.27
N TYR A 7 -15.15 -7.46 13.95
CA TYR A 7 -14.96 -6.19 13.27
C TYR A 7 -16.31 -5.61 12.82
N ASP A 8 -16.56 -4.34 13.14
CA ASP A 8 -17.73 -3.63 12.64
C ASP A 8 -17.63 -3.50 11.12
N VAL A 9 -18.54 -4.16 10.42
CA VAL A 9 -18.60 -4.13 8.96
C VAL A 9 -18.99 -2.72 8.54
N THR A 10 -17.99 -1.97 8.07
CA THR A 10 -18.16 -0.61 7.55
C THR A 10 -18.26 -0.67 6.03
N GLU A 11 -19.07 0.21 5.46
CA GLU A 11 -19.21 0.31 4.02
C GLU A 11 -17.85 0.64 3.35
N PRO A 12 -17.45 -0.09 2.30
CA PRO A 12 -16.20 0.20 1.61
C PRO A 12 -16.28 1.56 0.89
N PRO A 13 -15.19 2.36 0.85
CA PRO A 13 -15.18 3.67 0.22
C PRO A 13 -15.63 3.70 -1.25
N ILE A 14 -15.53 2.55 -1.93
CA ILE A 14 -15.90 2.41 -3.33
C ILE A 14 -17.43 2.40 -3.56
N THR A 15 -18.21 2.03 -2.55
CA THR A 15 -19.68 2.02 -2.64
C THR A 15 -20.32 3.22 -1.94
N ALA A 16 -19.53 4.05 -1.25
CA ALA A 16 -20.02 5.17 -0.46
C ALA A 16 -20.87 6.17 -1.27
N ASP A 17 -20.62 6.31 -2.57
CA ASP A 17 -21.35 7.20 -3.47
C ASP A 17 -22.47 6.48 -4.27
N LEU A 18 -22.66 5.17 -4.06
CA LEU A 18 -23.63 4.36 -4.78
C LEU A 18 -24.89 4.10 -3.96
N THR A 19 -26.03 4.11 -4.64
CA THR A 19 -27.30 3.70 -4.01
C THR A 19 -27.42 2.17 -3.95
N VAL A 20 -28.26 1.69 -3.03
CA VAL A 20 -28.55 0.24 -2.89
C VAL A 20 -29.10 -0.37 -4.19
N GLU A 21 -29.87 0.39 -4.96
CA GLU A 21 -30.44 -0.08 -6.22
C GLU A 21 -29.39 -0.16 -7.34
N GLU A 22 -28.44 0.76 -7.38
CA GLU A 22 -27.27 0.67 -8.27
C GLU A 22 -26.38 -0.51 -7.90
N LEU A 23 -26.16 -0.77 -6.61
CA LEU A 23 -25.42 -1.94 -6.13
C LEU A 23 -26.08 -3.26 -6.52
N LYS A 24 -27.40 -3.37 -6.35
CA LYS A 24 -28.16 -4.55 -6.80
C LYS A 24 -28.08 -4.72 -8.31
N SER A 25 -28.25 -3.63 -9.05
CA SER A 25 -28.08 -3.64 -10.51
C SER A 25 -26.71 -4.19 -10.86
N ILE A 26 -25.62 -3.60 -10.35
CA ILE A 26 -24.24 -4.07 -10.62
C ILE A 26 -24.07 -5.56 -10.29
N ALA A 27 -24.64 -6.04 -9.19
CA ALA A 27 -24.58 -7.45 -8.80
C ALA A 27 -25.34 -8.37 -9.77
N GLU A 28 -26.49 -7.95 -10.28
CA GLU A 28 -27.36 -8.73 -11.17
C GLU A 28 -26.93 -8.69 -12.64
N ASN A 29 -26.53 -7.51 -13.13
CA ASN A 29 -26.21 -7.29 -14.54
C ASN A 29 -24.72 -7.13 -14.84
N GLY A 30 -23.84 -7.11 -13.83
CA GLY A 30 -22.39 -7.15 -13.99
C GLY A 30 -21.78 -5.92 -14.68
N SER A 31 -22.59 -4.89 -14.95
CA SER A 31 -22.17 -3.71 -15.69
C SER A 31 -21.64 -2.65 -14.74
N ILE A 32 -20.32 -2.67 -14.53
CA ILE A 32 -19.60 -1.74 -13.65
C ILE A 32 -19.25 -0.41 -14.36
N LYS A 33 -19.95 -0.06 -15.43
CA LYS A 33 -19.52 0.99 -16.38
C LYS A 33 -19.38 2.38 -15.76
N ASP A 34 -20.12 2.66 -14.70
CA ASP A 34 -20.15 3.97 -14.05
C ASP A 34 -19.27 4.02 -12.78
N LEU A 35 -18.75 2.89 -12.31
CA LEU A 35 -17.85 2.87 -11.16
C LEU A 35 -16.45 3.28 -11.60
N GLN A 36 -16.06 4.50 -11.25
CA GLN A 36 -14.72 5.01 -11.49
C GLN A 36 -13.72 4.31 -10.57
N PHE A 37 -13.26 3.12 -10.96
CA PHE A 37 -12.08 2.54 -10.33
C PHE A 37 -10.90 3.46 -10.62
N TYR A 38 -10.35 4.05 -9.56
CA TYR A 38 -9.05 4.68 -9.67
C TYR A 38 -8.07 3.65 -10.21
N LYS A 39 -7.59 3.88 -11.43
CA LYS A 39 -6.52 3.08 -12.02
C LYS A 39 -5.23 3.45 -11.30
N PHE A 40 -5.05 2.90 -10.12
CA PHE A 40 -3.79 3.03 -9.41
C PHE A 40 -2.70 2.41 -10.28
N PRO A 41 -1.55 3.06 -10.42
CA PRO A 41 -0.48 2.52 -11.22
C PRO A 41 0.22 1.43 -10.38
N CYS A 42 -0.40 0.25 -10.36
CA CYS A 42 -0.02 -0.92 -9.55
C CYS A 42 1.33 -1.53 -9.95
N HIS A 43 1.88 -1.11 -11.10
CA HIS A 43 3.17 -1.55 -11.62
C HIS A 43 4.15 -0.39 -11.77
N THR A 44 4.06 0.58 -10.87
CA THR A 44 5.13 1.57 -10.75
C THR A 44 6.30 0.95 -10.00
N GLN A 45 7.50 1.39 -10.38
CA GLN A 45 8.74 1.09 -9.66
C GLN A 45 8.60 1.39 -8.15
N SER A 46 7.78 2.39 -7.78
CA SER A 46 7.50 2.75 -6.39
C SER A 46 6.74 1.65 -5.64
N VAL A 47 5.66 1.09 -6.22
CA VAL A 47 4.93 -0.03 -5.59
C VAL A 47 5.83 -1.25 -5.43
N GLY A 48 6.62 -1.59 -6.45
CA GLY A 48 7.60 -2.69 -6.35
C GLY A 48 8.67 -2.47 -5.28
N HIS A 49 9.16 -1.24 -5.16
CA HIS A 49 10.16 -0.87 -4.14
C HIS A 49 9.56 -0.91 -2.73
N CYS A 50 8.34 -0.42 -2.52
CA CYS A 50 7.65 -0.50 -1.23
C CYS A 50 7.41 -1.95 -0.79
N VAL A 51 6.91 -2.80 -1.69
CA VAL A 51 6.69 -4.22 -1.40
C VAL A 51 8.01 -4.92 -1.05
N LYS A 52 9.09 -4.63 -1.78
CA LYS A 52 10.43 -5.16 -1.47
C LYS A 52 10.92 -4.72 -0.09
N LEU A 53 10.86 -3.43 0.22
CA LEU A 53 11.27 -2.89 1.52
C LEU A 53 10.48 -3.51 2.68
N VAL A 54 9.15 -3.62 2.54
CA VAL A 54 8.29 -4.23 3.57
C VAL A 54 8.63 -5.70 3.76
N THR A 55 8.94 -6.43 2.67
CA THR A 55 9.30 -7.84 2.72
C THR A 55 10.66 -8.08 3.38
N GLU A 56 11.68 -7.28 3.02
CA GLU A 56 13.00 -7.32 3.63
C GLU A 56 12.92 -6.98 5.12
N ALA A 57 12.20 -5.91 5.48
CA ALA A 57 11.98 -5.54 6.87
C ALA A 57 11.25 -6.67 7.64
N ALA A 58 10.17 -7.22 7.09
CA ALA A 58 9.42 -8.31 7.72
C ALA A 58 10.27 -9.58 7.90
N SER A 59 11.09 -9.93 6.91
CA SER A 59 12.04 -11.04 6.99
C SER A 59 13.07 -10.83 8.10
N THR A 60 13.54 -9.60 8.28
CA THR A 60 14.46 -9.21 9.35
C THR A 60 13.76 -9.21 10.72
N PHE A 61 12.46 -8.88 10.76
CA PHE A 61 11.64 -8.84 11.99
C PHE A 61 11.27 -10.22 12.54
N CYS A 62 11.21 -11.27 11.70
CA CYS A 62 11.01 -12.65 12.16
C CYS A 62 12.21 -13.21 12.95
N LEU A 63 13.38 -12.57 12.90
CA LEU A 63 14.54 -12.84 13.77
C LEU A 63 14.58 -11.78 14.87
N SER A 64 13.82 -12.02 15.94
CA SER A 64 13.55 -11.07 17.01
C SER A 64 14.79 -10.76 17.86
N HIS A 65 15.60 -9.77 17.44
CA HIS A 65 16.38 -8.94 18.35
C HIS A 65 16.77 -7.57 17.78
N ASP A 66 16.82 -7.41 16.46
CA ASP A 66 17.47 -6.23 15.85
C ASP A 66 16.50 -5.21 15.24
N ARG A 67 15.24 -5.17 15.71
CA ARG A 67 14.23 -4.20 15.21
C ARG A 67 14.75 -2.78 15.23
N ASP A 68 15.26 -2.43 16.39
CA ASP A 68 15.67 -1.09 16.77
C ASP A 68 16.99 -0.72 16.07
N SER A 69 17.91 -1.68 15.96
CA SER A 69 19.14 -1.52 15.18
C SER A 69 18.87 -1.37 13.68
N PHE A 70 17.93 -2.14 13.11
CA PHE A 70 17.52 -1.99 11.72
C PHE A 70 16.89 -0.62 11.46
N ILE A 71 15.93 -0.19 12.29
CA ILE A 71 15.28 1.13 12.15
C ILE A 71 16.32 2.24 12.25
N ARG A 72 17.21 2.23 13.25
CA ARG A 72 18.28 3.21 13.38
C ARG A 72 19.21 3.23 12.16
N ASN A 73 19.59 2.07 11.65
CA ASN A 73 20.49 1.98 10.51
C ASN A 73 19.83 2.49 9.22
N THR A 74 18.52 2.23 9.03
CA THR A 74 17.74 2.79 7.93
C THR A 74 17.59 4.31 8.05
N MET A 75 17.31 4.85 9.25
CA MET A 75 17.24 6.30 9.43
C MET A 75 18.60 6.96 9.17
N ALA A 76 19.70 6.34 9.61
CA ALA A 76 21.05 6.84 9.36
C ALA A 76 21.40 6.83 7.86
N SER A 77 21.06 5.76 7.13
CA SER A 77 21.31 5.69 5.69
C SER A 77 20.46 6.69 4.91
N GLN A 78 19.22 6.92 5.33
CA GLN A 78 18.35 7.96 4.75
C GLN A 78 18.85 9.37 5.03
N ALA A 79 19.41 9.64 6.22
CA ALA A 79 19.99 10.93 6.57
C ALA A 79 21.25 11.28 5.75
N ILE A 80 21.99 10.26 5.29
CA ILE A 80 23.17 10.43 4.43
C ILE A 80 22.76 10.64 2.96
N MET A 81 21.56 10.17 2.57
CA MET A 81 21.06 10.31 1.21
C MET A 81 20.87 11.79 0.85
N PRO A 82 21.49 12.28 -0.24
CA PRO A 82 21.28 13.66 -0.66
C PRO A 82 19.81 13.88 -1.05
N SER A 83 19.24 15.01 -0.65
CA SER A 83 17.94 15.45 -1.15
C SER A 83 18.10 15.94 -2.60
N PHE A 84 17.28 15.42 -3.51
CA PHE A 84 17.28 15.84 -4.91
C PHE A 84 15.93 16.45 -5.27
N GLU A 85 15.95 17.69 -5.77
CA GLU A 85 14.75 18.38 -6.25
C GLU A 85 14.10 17.71 -7.46
N HIS A 86 14.89 17.00 -8.27
CA HIS A 86 14.43 16.35 -9.49
C HIS A 86 15.00 14.93 -9.59
N LYS A 87 14.16 13.96 -9.98
CA LYS A 87 14.52 12.54 -10.12
C LYS A 87 15.74 12.32 -11.02
N ALA A 88 15.91 13.13 -12.07
CA ALA A 88 17.05 13.04 -12.99
C ALA A 88 18.42 13.27 -12.33
N ASN A 89 18.44 13.93 -11.17
CA ASN A 89 19.66 14.22 -10.42
C ASN A 89 20.05 13.11 -9.44
N CYS A 90 19.14 12.18 -9.15
CA CYS A 90 19.42 11.01 -8.33
C CYS A 90 20.14 9.96 -9.19
N LYS A 91 21.48 10.00 -9.22
CA LYS A 91 22.29 8.94 -9.84
C LYS A 91 22.33 7.74 -8.89
N MET A 92 21.94 6.57 -9.40
CA MET A 92 22.11 5.30 -8.71
C MET A 92 23.61 4.96 -8.75
N VAL A 93 24.30 5.11 -7.62
CA VAL A 93 25.68 4.65 -7.44
C VAL A 93 25.65 3.16 -7.15
#